data_AF-A0A7S1ZUL1-F1
#
_entry.id   AF-A0A7S1ZUL1-F1
#
_cell.length_a   1.000
_cell.length_b   1.000
_cell.length_c   1.000
_cell.angle_alpha   90.00
_cell.angle_beta   90.00
_cell.angle_gamma   90.00
#
_symmetry.space_group_name_H-M   'P 1'
#
loop_
_entity.id
_entity.type
_entity.pdbx_description
1 polymer ?
#
loop_
_entity_poly.entity_id
_entity_poly.type
_entity_poly.pdbx_seq_one_letter_code
_entity_poly.pdbx_strand_id
1 'polypeptide(L)'
;GKNNEPCYYESPPKMNLKALQAAGLTMDDLLRHYAITCEFMWTYIEPSEEGKSIYIIDLAGIGIRDFAGDVVDFVKKTSAFTSAHYPERSGSIFIINVPSWFSIIWNTVKPWVDEVTRKKIKILRYGASAITKALEEKIDIENIPPEYGGRSMPLGQSPEEDLFREKMESNNRREQDSS
;
A
#
# COMPACT_ATOMS: atom_id res chain seq x y z
N GLY A 1 13.50 3.28 -5.22
CA GLY A 1 14.36 2.73 -4.16
C GLY A 1 15.81 2.81 -4.59
N LYS A 2 16.76 2.62 -3.68
CA LYS A 2 18.20 2.67 -3.99
C LYS A 2 18.65 1.60 -5.00
N ASN A 3 17.87 0.53 -5.15
CA ASN A 3 18.09 -0.50 -6.18
C ASN A 3 17.07 -0.39 -7.32
N ASN A 4 16.58 0.82 -7.59
CA ASN A 4 15.53 1.10 -8.58
C ASN A 4 14.15 0.47 -8.28
N GLU A 5 13.90 0.06 -7.03
CA GLU A 5 12.59 -0.50 -6.65
C GLU A 5 11.48 0.57 -6.71
N PRO A 6 10.31 0.33 -7.33
CA PRO A 6 9.17 1.22 -7.20
C PRO A 6 8.74 1.37 -5.73
N CYS A 7 8.35 2.58 -5.34
CA CYS A 7 7.92 2.91 -3.99
C CYS A 7 6.41 3.17 -3.99
N TYR A 8 5.66 2.30 -3.31
CA TYR A 8 4.21 2.37 -3.23
C TYR A 8 3.78 2.95 -1.89
N TYR A 9 3.08 4.08 -1.92
CA TYR A 9 2.58 4.78 -0.74
C TYR A 9 1.07 4.55 -0.59
N GLU A 10 0.67 3.97 0.54
CA GLU A 10 -0.72 3.73 0.89
C GLU A 10 -1.09 4.50 2.15
N SER A 11 -2.25 5.15 2.15
CA SER A 11 -2.81 5.81 3.35
C SER A 11 -4.21 5.29 3.63
N PRO A 12 -4.37 4.08 4.21
CA PRO A 12 -5.67 3.49 4.47
C PRO A 12 -6.67 4.41 5.20
N PRO A 13 -6.27 5.24 6.19
CA PRO A 13 -7.19 6.15 6.87
C PRO A 13 -7.83 7.21 5.96
N LYS A 14 -7.24 7.50 4.80
CA LYS A 14 -7.82 8.44 3.82
C LYS A 14 -8.97 7.83 3.02
N MET A 15 -9.13 6.50 3.07
CA MET A 15 -10.24 5.81 2.41
C MET A 15 -11.52 5.92 3.26
N ASN A 16 -12.57 6.51 2.71
CA ASN A 16 -13.87 6.57 3.36
C ASN A 16 -14.65 5.26 3.15
N LEU A 17 -14.27 4.21 3.89
CA LEU A 17 -14.90 2.88 3.82
C LEU A 17 -16.42 2.93 3.98
N LYS A 18 -16.93 3.79 4.87
CA LYS A 18 -18.37 3.95 5.09
C LYS A 18 -19.08 4.49 3.85
N ALA A 19 -18.48 5.46 3.16
CA ALA A 19 -19.04 5.99 1.92
C ALA A 19 -19.01 4.94 0.80
N LEU A 20 -17.93 4.13 0.71
CA LEU A 20 -17.84 3.04 -0.26
C LEU A 20 -18.93 1.98 0.00
N GLN A 21 -19.09 1.57 1.26
CA GLN A 21 -20.17 0.66 1.66
C GLN A 21 -21.56 1.25 1.37
N ALA A 22 -21.78 2.53 1.66
CA ALA A 22 -23.03 3.22 1.36
C ALA A 22 -23.32 3.34 -0.15
N ALA A 23 -22.26 3.36 -0.98
CA ALA A 23 -22.35 3.29 -2.43
C ALA A 23 -22.56 1.86 -2.96
N GLY A 24 -22.69 0.87 -2.08
CA GLY A 24 -22.91 -0.53 -2.45
C GLY A 24 -21.65 -1.32 -2.76
N LEU A 25 -20.46 -0.75 -2.53
CA LEU A 25 -19.20 -1.47 -2.74
C LEU A 25 -18.98 -2.48 -1.63
N THR A 26 -18.63 -3.70 -2.04
CA THR A 26 -18.33 -4.82 -1.17
C THR A 26 -16.84 -4.93 -0.89
N MET A 27 -16.48 -5.78 0.07
CA MET A 27 -15.09 -6.12 0.33
C MET A 27 -14.40 -6.77 -0.88
N ASP A 28 -15.16 -7.52 -1.68
CA ASP A 28 -14.63 -8.17 -2.88
C ASP A 28 -14.37 -7.15 -3.99
N ASP A 29 -15.11 -6.04 -4.03
CA ASP A 29 -14.82 -4.93 -4.94
C ASP A 29 -13.54 -4.20 -4.54
N LEU A 30 -13.29 -4.02 -3.24
CA LEU A 30 -12.02 -3.48 -2.74
C LEU A 30 -10.85 -4.42 -3.05
N LEU A 31 -11.05 -5.74 -2.89
CA LEU A 31 -10.03 -6.73 -3.24
C LEU A 31 -9.74 -6.75 -4.74
N ARG A 32 -10.77 -6.60 -5.58
CA ARG A 32 -10.61 -6.48 -7.04
C ARG A 32 -9.84 -5.20 -7.41
N HIS A 33 -10.15 -4.08 -6.77
CA HIS A 33 -9.41 -2.83 -6.97
C HIS A 33 -7.93 -2.97 -6.55
N TYR A 34 -7.67 -3.65 -5.43
CA TYR A 34 -6.31 -3.97 -4.99
C TYR A 34 -5.58 -4.83 -6.03
N ALA A 35 -6.23 -5.86 -6.58
CA ALA A 35 -5.66 -6.69 -7.64
C ALA A 35 -5.34 -5.88 -8.91
N ILE A 36 -6.21 -4.96 -9.34
CA ILE A 36 -5.95 -4.07 -10.47
C ILE A 36 -4.72 -3.19 -10.20
N THR A 37 -4.56 -2.70 -8.98
CA THR A 37 -3.40 -1.88 -8.59
C THR A 37 -2.10 -2.71 -8.63
N CYS A 38 -2.15 -3.96 -8.16
CA CYS A 38 -1.02 -4.89 -8.28
C CYS A 38 -0.67 -5.15 -9.76
N GLU A 39 -1.66 -5.46 -10.59
CA GLU A 39 -1.46 -5.71 -12.02
C GLU A 39 -0.90 -4.49 -12.74
N PHE A 40 -1.38 -3.29 -12.41
CA PHE A 40 -0.83 -2.06 -12.95
C PHE A 40 0.66 -1.92 -12.62
N MET A 41 1.01 -2.10 -11.35
CA MET A 41 2.39 -2.01 -10.90
C MET A 41 3.27 -3.03 -11.62
N TRP A 42 2.87 -4.30 -11.69
CA TRP A 42 3.70 -5.35 -12.29
C TRP A 42 3.67 -5.39 -13.82
N THR A 43 2.72 -4.72 -14.47
CA THR A 43 2.66 -4.65 -15.93
C THR A 43 3.34 -3.40 -16.47
N TYR A 44 3.14 -2.25 -15.81
CA TYR A 44 3.54 -0.96 -16.36
C TYR A 44 4.70 -0.30 -15.63
N ILE A 45 4.82 -0.50 -14.31
CA ILE A 45 5.82 0.19 -13.50
C ILE A 45 7.09 -0.66 -13.33
N GLU A 46 6.91 -1.95 -12.99
CA GLU A 46 8.00 -2.89 -12.79
C GLU A 46 7.69 -4.22 -13.49
N PRO A 47 7.88 -4.28 -14.83
CA PRO A 47 7.58 -5.47 -15.63
C PRO A 47 8.60 -6.60 -15.46
N SER A 48 9.74 -6.35 -14.79
CA SER A 48 10.74 -7.39 -14.56
C SER A 48 10.17 -8.50 -13.69
N GLU A 49 10.43 -9.76 -14.02
CA GLU A 49 10.02 -10.90 -13.18
C GLU A 49 10.75 -10.98 -11.83
N GLU A 50 11.92 -10.35 -11.75
CA GLU A 50 12.76 -10.29 -10.54
C GLU A 50 12.55 -8.99 -9.75
N GLY A 51 11.74 -8.08 -10.30
CA GLY A 51 11.47 -6.76 -9.74
C GLY A 51 10.84 -6.84 -8.35
N LYS A 52 11.23 -5.92 -7.47
CA LYS A 52 10.74 -5.81 -6.10
C LYS A 52 10.26 -4.39 -5.83
N SER A 53 9.24 -4.26 -4.98
CA SER A 53 8.74 -2.95 -4.55
C SER A 53 9.01 -2.67 -3.07
N ILE A 54 9.01 -1.38 -2.73
CA ILE A 54 9.03 -0.88 -1.36
C ILE A 54 7.63 -0.36 -1.04
N TYR A 55 6.99 -0.91 0.00
CA TYR A 55 5.68 -0.46 0.47
C TYR A 55 5.82 0.48 1.66
N ILE A 56 5.08 1.58 1.65
CA ILE A 56 4.99 2.55 2.73
C ILE A 56 3.51 2.72 3.08
N ILE A 57 3.10 2.16 4.21
CA ILE A 57 1.72 2.20 4.71
C ILE A 57 1.65 3.23 5.84
N ASP A 58 1.02 4.36 5.56
CA ASP A 58 0.82 5.45 6.52
C ASP A 58 -0.48 5.28 7.29
N LEU A 59 -0.36 5.05 8.59
CA LEU A 59 -1.48 4.90 9.52
C LEU A 59 -1.82 6.19 10.28
N ALA A 60 -1.27 7.34 9.87
CA ALA A 60 -1.64 8.62 10.46
C ALA A 60 -3.16 8.85 10.38
N GLY A 61 -3.76 9.15 11.53
CA GLY A 61 -5.20 9.38 11.64
C GLY A 61 -6.06 8.11 11.77
N ILE A 62 -5.47 6.91 11.79
CA ILE A 62 -6.25 5.70 12.03
C ILE A 62 -6.79 5.64 13.47
N GLY A 63 -8.08 5.36 13.60
CA GLY A 63 -8.74 5.06 14.87
C GLY A 63 -8.74 3.56 15.16
N ILE A 64 -8.79 3.19 16.45
CA ILE A 64 -8.85 1.77 16.85
C ILE A 64 -10.11 1.07 16.33
N ARG A 65 -11.22 1.83 16.17
CA ARG A 65 -12.48 1.32 15.63
C ARG A 65 -12.44 1.11 14.12
N ASP A 66 -11.49 1.74 13.43
CA ASP A 66 -11.30 1.53 12.00
C ASP A 66 -10.69 0.14 11.74
N PHE A 67 -9.95 -0.41 12.72
CA PHE A 67 -9.55 -1.83 12.75
C PHE A 67 -10.67 -2.76 13.25
N ALA A 68 -11.89 -2.54 12.76
CA ALA A 68 -12.99 -3.48 12.93
C ALA A 68 -12.81 -4.74 12.05
N GLY A 69 -13.70 -5.71 12.20
CA GLY A 69 -13.65 -7.01 11.51
C GLY A 69 -13.37 -6.91 10.00
N ASP A 70 -14.03 -5.97 9.32
CA ASP A 70 -13.86 -5.75 7.88
C ASP A 70 -12.42 -5.46 7.46
N VAL A 71 -11.67 -4.66 8.22
CA VAL A 71 -10.27 -4.33 7.90
C VAL A 71 -9.35 -5.52 8.18
N VAL A 72 -9.61 -6.27 9.26
CA VAL A 72 -8.86 -7.51 9.54
C VAL A 72 -9.10 -8.55 8.44
N ASP A 73 -10.35 -8.69 8.00
CA ASP A 73 -10.72 -9.60 6.91
C ASP A 73 -10.12 -9.15 5.57
N PHE A 74 -10.09 -7.84 5.30
CA PHE A 74 -9.40 -7.30 4.13
C PHE A 74 -7.91 -7.64 4.14
N VAL A 75 -7.20 -7.35 5.24
CA VAL A 75 -5.77 -7.66 5.41
C VAL A 75 -5.51 -9.15 5.24
N LYS A 76 -6.40 -10.00 5.76
CA LYS A 76 -6.29 -11.46 5.60
C LYS A 76 -6.47 -11.89 4.15
N LYS A 77 -7.49 -11.37 3.46
CA LYS A 77 -7.75 -11.67 2.03
C LYS A 77 -6.61 -11.16 1.14
N THR A 78 -6.13 -9.94 1.34
CA THR A 78 -5.01 -9.38 0.56
C THR A 78 -3.73 -10.15 0.81
N SER A 79 -3.41 -10.50 2.07
CA SER A 79 -2.24 -11.32 2.39
C SER A 79 -2.27 -12.68 1.68
N ALA A 80 -3.44 -13.34 1.66
CA ALA A 80 -3.63 -14.60 0.95
C ALA A 80 -3.48 -14.42 -0.56
N PHE A 81 -4.09 -13.38 -1.13
CA PHE A 81 -4.01 -13.04 -2.55
C PHE A 81 -2.57 -12.78 -3.00
N THR A 82 -1.84 -11.91 -2.29
CA THR A 82 -0.45 -11.56 -2.65
C THR A 82 0.49 -12.75 -2.51
N SER A 83 0.30 -13.57 -1.47
CA SER A 83 1.12 -14.77 -1.26
C SER A 83 0.93 -15.80 -2.37
N ALA A 84 -0.28 -15.92 -2.90
CA ALA A 84 -0.60 -16.87 -3.95
C ALA A 84 -0.15 -16.43 -5.35
N HIS A 85 -0.24 -15.13 -5.66
CA HIS A 85 -0.04 -14.62 -7.03
C HIS A 85 1.28 -13.89 -7.26
N TYR A 86 1.87 -13.27 -6.22
CA TYR A 86 3.10 -12.47 -6.34
C TYR A 86 4.11 -12.79 -5.23
N PRO A 87 4.52 -14.07 -5.08
CA PRO A 87 5.50 -14.44 -4.07
C PRO A 87 6.81 -13.67 -4.26
N GLU A 88 7.42 -13.27 -3.15
CA GLU A 88 8.75 -12.64 -3.09
C GLU A 88 8.92 -11.26 -3.76
N ARG A 89 7.84 -10.67 -4.30
CA ARG A 89 7.86 -9.34 -4.93
C ARG A 89 7.94 -8.16 -3.95
N SER A 90 7.62 -8.37 -2.68
CA SER A 90 7.81 -7.34 -1.64
C SER A 90 9.26 -7.31 -1.18
N GLY A 91 9.96 -6.20 -1.45
CA GLY A 91 11.36 -5.98 -1.07
C GLY A 91 11.51 -5.45 0.36
N SER A 92 10.74 -4.42 0.72
CA SER A 92 10.71 -3.83 2.07
C SER A 92 9.33 -3.25 2.36
N ILE A 93 8.85 -3.34 3.60
CA ILE A 93 7.55 -2.79 4.00
C ILE A 93 7.76 -1.89 5.22
N PHE A 94 7.32 -0.64 5.13
CA PHE A 94 7.31 0.33 6.20
C PHE A 94 5.87 0.59 6.63
N ILE A 95 5.54 0.35 7.90
CA ILE A 95 4.26 0.73 8.49
C ILE A 95 4.55 1.90 9.43
N ILE A 96 4.12 3.09 9.05
CA ILE A 96 4.55 4.35 9.68
C ILE A 96 3.39 5.05 10.37
N ASN A 97 3.74 6.03 11.23
CA ASN A 97 2.78 6.77 12.06
C ASN A 97 1.87 5.85 12.88
N VAL A 98 2.41 4.70 13.33
CA VAL A 98 1.56 3.74 14.04
C VAL A 98 1.17 4.27 15.43
N PRO A 99 -0.10 4.13 15.82
CA PRO A 99 -0.55 4.51 17.15
C PRO A 99 -0.02 3.54 18.21
N SER A 100 -0.04 3.96 19.48
CA SER A 100 0.48 3.17 20.60
C SER A 100 -0.18 1.79 20.74
N TRP A 101 -1.46 1.69 20.40
CA TRP A 101 -2.25 0.46 20.44
C TRP A 101 -2.04 -0.48 19.25
N PHE A 102 -1.30 -0.08 18.20
CA PHE A 102 -1.10 -0.89 16.99
C PHE A 102 -0.45 -2.25 17.28
N SER A 103 0.36 -2.36 18.34
CA SER A 103 0.96 -3.63 18.75
C SER A 103 -0.08 -4.72 19.05
N ILE A 104 -1.28 -4.35 19.50
CA ILE A 104 -2.38 -5.29 19.73
C ILE A 104 -2.84 -5.86 18.38
N ILE A 105 -3.13 -4.98 17.42
CA ILE A 105 -3.56 -5.38 16.08
C ILE A 105 -2.49 -6.22 15.38
N TRP A 106 -1.23 -5.79 15.42
CA TRP A 106 -0.12 -6.55 14.84
C TRP A 106 -0.02 -7.96 15.42
N ASN A 107 -0.20 -8.12 16.73
CA ASN A 107 -0.20 -9.44 17.36
C ASN A 107 -1.35 -10.34 16.91
N THR A 108 -2.48 -9.77 16.53
CA THR A 108 -3.62 -10.50 15.96
C THR A 108 -3.37 -10.90 14.52
N VAL A 109 -2.81 -10.03 13.68
CA VAL A 109 -2.66 -10.29 12.23
C VAL A 109 -1.37 -11.02 11.84
N LYS A 110 -0.30 -10.90 12.64
CA LYS A 110 1.00 -11.52 12.35
C LYS A 110 0.99 -13.03 12.07
N PRO A 111 0.06 -13.87 12.59
CA PRO A 111 0.06 -15.30 12.27
C PRO A 111 -0.28 -15.61 10.81
N TRP A 112 -0.93 -14.69 10.10
CA TRP A 112 -1.25 -14.82 8.67
C TRP A 112 -0.20 -14.22 7.74
N VAL A 113 0.83 -13.59 8.30
CA VAL A 113 1.96 -13.03 7.54
C VAL A 113 3.11 -14.03 7.59
N ASP A 114 3.58 -14.47 6.43
CA ASP A 114 4.68 -15.42 6.35
C ASP A 114 5.97 -14.86 6.99
N GLU A 115 6.89 -15.75 7.36
CA GLU A 115 8.11 -15.36 8.08
C GLU A 115 9.03 -14.43 7.26
N VAL A 116 9.12 -14.64 5.95
CA VAL A 116 9.97 -13.83 5.07
C VAL A 116 9.44 -12.41 5.01
N THR A 117 8.13 -12.24 4.85
CA THR A 117 7.47 -10.93 4.87
C THR A 117 7.61 -10.26 6.23
N ARG A 118 7.44 -10.99 7.34
CA ARG A 118 7.63 -10.43 8.70
C ARG A 118 9.02 -9.85 8.91
N LYS A 119 10.08 -10.46 8.35
CA LYS A 119 11.46 -9.95 8.44
C LYS A 119 11.68 -8.66 7.63
N LYS A 120 10.83 -8.38 6.64
CA LYS A 120 10.90 -7.19 5.77
C LYS A 120 10.12 -5.99 6.32
N ILE A 121 9.26 -6.21 7.33
CA ILE A 121 8.39 -5.18 7.90
C ILE A 121 9.15 -4.36 8.95
N LYS A 122 9.15 -3.04 8.80
CA LYS A 122 9.57 -2.06 9.81
C LYS A 122 8.35 -1.27 10.28
N ILE A 123 8.08 -1.31 11.58
CA ILE A 123 6.97 -0.62 12.22
C ILE A 123 7.52 0.61 12.96
N LEU A 124 7.03 1.80 12.60
CA LEU A 124 7.51 3.08 13.09
C LEU A 124 6.35 3.90 13.68
N ARG A 125 6.55 4.39 14.91
CA ARG A 125 5.62 5.32 15.56
C ARG A 125 5.75 6.73 14.95
N TYR A 126 4.88 7.63 15.39
CA TYR A 126 4.96 9.06 15.07
C TYR A 126 6.35 9.63 15.33
N GLY A 127 6.83 10.44 14.39
CA GLY A 127 8.10 11.14 14.46
C GLY A 127 8.70 11.34 13.09
N ALA A 128 8.44 12.50 12.47
CA ALA A 128 8.81 12.80 11.09
C ALA A 128 10.29 12.46 10.79
N SER A 129 11.23 12.98 11.59
CA SER A 129 12.66 12.72 11.39
C SER A 129 13.04 11.23 11.48
N ALA A 130 12.42 10.46 12.39
CA ALA A 130 12.69 9.03 12.52
C ALA A 130 12.14 8.24 11.32
N ILE A 131 10.96 8.64 10.83
CA ILE A 131 10.35 8.06 9.63
C ILE A 131 11.21 8.36 8.40
N THR A 132 11.56 9.63 8.16
CA THR A 132 12.43 10.03 7.04
C THR A 132 13.74 9.24 7.07
N LYS A 133 14.40 9.20 8.22
CA LYS A 133 15.66 8.46 8.38
C LYS A 133 15.53 6.97 8.07
N ALA A 134 14.43 6.33 8.49
CA ALA A 134 14.20 4.92 8.22
C ALA A 134 13.91 4.65 6.74
N LEU A 135 13.16 5.53 6.07
CA LEU A 135 12.92 5.46 4.63
C LEU A 135 14.22 5.67 3.85
N GLU A 136 15.08 6.61 4.28
CA GLU A 136 16.40 6.88 3.69
C GLU A 136 17.35 5.67 3.68
N GLU A 137 17.11 4.66 4.51
CA GLU A 137 17.88 3.41 4.46
C GLU A 137 17.66 2.64 3.15
N LYS A 138 16.52 2.85 2.47
CA LYS A 138 16.10 2.12 1.27
C LYS A 138 15.75 3.02 0.08
N ILE A 139 15.48 4.29 0.30
CA ILE A 139 15.02 5.24 -0.72
C ILE A 139 15.93 6.46 -0.66
N ASP A 140 16.42 6.96 -1.79
CA ASP A 140 17.16 8.23 -1.79
C ASP A 140 16.25 9.39 -1.41
N ILE A 141 16.76 10.38 -0.68
CA ILE A 141 15.95 11.49 -0.15
C ILE A 141 15.21 12.29 -1.24
N GLU A 142 15.81 12.37 -2.42
CA GLU A 142 15.23 13.01 -3.61
C GLU A 142 14.03 12.24 -4.18
N ASN A 143 13.85 10.98 -3.77
CA ASN A 143 12.74 10.09 -4.17
C ASN A 143 11.72 9.86 -3.04
N ILE A 144 11.88 10.53 -1.89
CA ILE A 144 10.92 10.49 -0.78
C ILE A 144 9.99 11.72 -0.89
N PRO A 145 8.65 11.57 -0.81
CA PRO A 145 7.72 12.70 -0.83
C PRO A 145 7.92 13.67 0.36
N PRO A 146 7.58 14.97 0.20
CA PRO A 146 7.68 15.97 1.27
C PRO A 146 6.88 15.62 2.53
N GLU A 147 5.77 14.89 2.40
CA GLU A 147 4.94 14.40 3.51
C GLU A 147 5.72 13.51 4.48
N TYR A 148 6.79 12.89 3.99
CA TYR A 148 7.69 12.03 4.77
C TYR A 148 9.09 12.64 4.93
N GLY A 149 9.22 13.96 4.72
CA GLY A 149 10.44 14.73 4.94
C GLY A 149 11.46 14.68 3.80
N GLY A 150 11.08 14.16 2.64
CA GLY A 150 11.94 14.12 1.46
C GLY A 150 11.80 15.30 0.51
N ARG A 151 12.39 15.15 -0.68
CA ARG A 151 12.50 16.21 -1.70
C ARG A 151 11.90 15.83 -3.06
N SER A 152 11.19 14.71 -3.12
CA SER A 152 10.45 14.29 -4.31
C SER A 152 9.21 15.16 -4.53
N MET A 153 8.45 14.81 -5.56
CA MET A 153 7.09 15.30 -5.76
C MET A 153 6.16 14.93 -4.59
N PRO A 154 5.13 15.76 -4.32
CA PRO A 154 4.07 15.40 -3.37
C PRO A 154 3.31 14.15 -3.80
N LEU A 155 2.67 13.49 -2.84
CA LEU A 155 1.77 12.37 -3.13
C LEU A 155 0.62 12.82 -4.05
N GLY A 156 0.18 11.94 -4.95
CA GLY A 156 -0.90 12.21 -5.90
C GLY A 156 -0.48 12.89 -7.21
N GLN A 157 0.78 13.31 -7.31
CA GLN A 157 1.30 14.12 -8.42
C GLN A 157 2.36 13.39 -9.26
N SER A 158 2.51 12.07 -9.07
CA SER A 158 3.48 11.31 -9.86
C SER A 158 2.98 10.96 -11.26
N PRO A 159 3.86 10.93 -12.27
CA PRO A 159 3.52 10.43 -13.60
C PRO A 159 2.90 9.03 -13.58
N GLU A 160 3.33 8.18 -12.64
CA GLU A 160 2.79 6.83 -12.44
C GLU A 160 1.35 6.85 -11.93
N GLU A 161 1.00 7.78 -11.04
CA GLU A 161 -0.38 7.99 -10.59
C GLU A 161 -1.27 8.56 -11.71
N ASP A 162 -0.74 9.48 -12.53
CA ASP A 162 -1.43 9.96 -13.73
C ASP A 162 -1.70 8.83 -14.73
N LEU A 163 -0.71 8.00 -14.99
CA LEU A 163 -0.84 6.83 -15.87
C LEU A 163 -1.85 5.84 -15.30
N PHE A 164 -1.85 5.59 -13.99
CA PHE A 164 -2.83 4.71 -13.35
C PHE A 164 -4.25 5.23 -13.56
N ARG A 165 -4.49 6.54 -13.32
CA ARG A 165 -5.79 7.19 -13.56
C ARG A 165 -6.23 7.03 -15.01
N GLU A 166 -5.35 7.31 -15.97
CA GLU A 166 -5.64 7.16 -17.40
C GLU A 166 -6.05 5.72 -17.76
N LYS A 167 -5.32 4.72 -17.25
CA LYS A 167 -5.62 3.31 -17.50
C LYS A 167 -6.95 2.88 -16.89
N MET A 168 -7.24 3.32 -15.66
CA MET A 168 -8.52 3.06 -14.99
C MET A 168 -9.69 3.65 -15.79
N GLU A 169 -9.58 4.90 -16.23
CA GLU A 169 -10.61 5.53 -17.06
C GLU A 169 -10.79 4.82 -18.41
N SER A 170 -9.69 4.42 -19.06
CA SER A 170 -9.76 3.66 -20.31
C SER A 170 -10.44 2.31 -20.13
N ASN A 171 -10.20 1.61 -19.01
CA ASN A 171 -10.84 0.33 -18.73
C ASN A 171 -12.34 0.51 -18.49
N ASN A 172 -12.72 1.50 -17.67
CA ASN A 172 -14.12 1.82 -17.39
C ASN A 172 -14.90 2.17 -18.67
N ARG A 173 -14.30 2.92 -19.61
CA ARG A 173 -14.93 3.23 -20.91
C ARG A 173 -15.18 1.97 -21.75
N ARG A 174 -14.20 1.07 -21.82
CA ARG A 174 -14.34 -0.19 -22.59
C ARG A 174 -15.42 -1.10 -22.02
N GLU A 175 -15.55 -1.16 -20.69
CA GLU A 175 -16.59 -1.95 -20.04
C GLU A 175 -18.00 -1.43 -20.37
N GLN A 176 -18.16 -0.10 -20.39
CA GLN A 176 -19.42 0.56 -20.78
C GLN A 176 -19.77 0.32 -22.25
N ASP A 177 -18.79 0.33 -23.15
CA ASP A 177 -19.01 0.05 -24.57
C ASP A 177 -19.31 -1.43 -24.86
N SER A 178 -18.97 -2.32 -23.93
CA SER A 178 -19.18 -3.78 -24.03
C SER A 178 -20.47 -4.29 -23.35
N SER A 179 -21.21 -3.40 -22.67
CA SER A 179 -22.45 -3.70 -21.93
C SER A 179 -23.69 -3.20 -22.68
#